data_AF-A0AAU1BEV6-F1
#
_entry.id   AF-A0AAU1BEV6-F1
#
_cell.length_a   1.000
_cell.length_b   1.000
_cell.length_c   1.000
_cell.angle_alpha   90.00
_cell.angle_beta   90.00
_cell.angle_gamma   90.00
#
_symmetry.space_group_name_H-M   'P 1'
#
loop_
_entity.id
_entity.type
_entity.pdbx_description
1 polymer ?
#
loop_
_entity_poly.entity_id
_entity_poly.type
_entity_poly.pdbx_seq_one_letter_code
_entity_poly.pdbx_strand_id
1 'polypeptide(L)'
;MTAHPAAVAVTCPECVRLRQSAHQPARAGEPDPRRGAPGPAMTRLARHVATRHLDLLPGWVAGCARCDELSEAMRQAAAAGLLGAGIAQVGAEHRALHMLGAPDTAAARLTVPGTPGPGNSQ
;
A
#
# COMPACT_ATOMS: atom_id res chain seq x y z
N MET A 1 -8.55 28.17 2.16
CA MET A 1 -8.25 27.37 3.36
C MET A 1 -8.27 25.91 2.95
N THR A 2 -7.13 25.35 2.56
CA THR A 2 -7.00 23.95 2.16
C THR A 2 -6.88 23.09 3.41
N ALA A 3 -7.93 22.32 3.71
CA ALA A 3 -7.86 21.33 4.79
C ALA A 3 -6.71 20.36 4.50
N HIS A 4 -5.86 20.13 5.49
CA HIS A 4 -4.75 19.20 5.36
C HIS A 4 -5.33 17.78 5.18
N PRO A 5 -4.89 16.98 4.19
CA PRO A 5 -5.48 15.67 3.91
C PRO A 5 -5.42 14.71 5.11
N ALA A 6 -4.42 14.88 5.98
CA ALA A 6 -4.31 14.17 7.25
C ALA A 6 -5.42 14.51 8.27
N ALA A 7 -6.02 15.70 8.20
CA ALA A 7 -7.03 16.18 9.15
C ALA A 7 -8.44 15.62 8.87
N VAL A 8 -8.76 15.28 7.61
CA VAL A 8 -10.10 14.76 7.25
C VAL A 8 -10.25 13.28 7.59
N ALA A 9 -9.16 12.50 7.62
CA ALA A 9 -9.19 11.11 8.08
C ALA A 9 -9.52 10.93 9.57
N VAL A 10 -9.61 12.03 10.33
CA VAL A 10 -9.92 12.04 11.78
C VAL A 10 -11.42 12.20 12.06
N THR A 11 -12.20 12.72 11.11
CA THR A 11 -13.64 13.02 11.33
C THR A 11 -14.58 11.91 10.89
N CYS A 12 -14.11 10.93 10.11
CA CYS A 12 -14.89 9.74 9.75
C CYS A 12 -14.87 8.72 10.91
N PRO A 13 -16.03 8.40 11.55
CA PRO A 13 -16.07 7.48 12.68
C PRO A 13 -15.54 6.07 12.35
N GLU A 14 -15.77 5.64 11.11
CA GLU A 14 -15.33 4.33 10.63
C GLU A 14 -13.81 4.26 10.43
N CYS A 15 -13.19 5.32 9.91
CA CYS A 15 -11.73 5.46 9.86
C CYS A 15 -11.12 5.39 11.27
N VAL A 16 -11.72 6.08 12.24
CA VAL A 16 -11.25 6.08 13.64
C VAL A 16 -11.33 4.67 14.23
N ARG A 17 -12.47 3.98 14.07
CA ARG A 17 -12.69 2.62 14.57
C ARG A 17 -11.71 1.62 13.96
N LEU A 18 -11.49 1.70 12.65
CA LEU A 18 -10.57 0.82 11.93
C LEU A 18 -9.11 1.11 12.30
N ARG A 19 -8.74 2.38 12.49
CA ARG A 19 -7.41 2.78 12.97
C ARG A 19 -7.12 2.25 14.38
N GLN A 20 -8.07 2.39 15.30
CA GLN A 20 -7.96 1.81 16.64
C GLN A 20 -7.76 0.30 16.59
N SER A 21 -8.52 -0.39 15.74
CA SER A 21 -8.39 -1.83 15.54
C SER A 21 -7.03 -2.22 14.94
N ALA A 22 -6.44 -1.38 14.08
CA ALA A 22 -5.13 -1.61 13.47
C ALA A 22 -3.97 -1.37 14.44
N HIS A 23 -4.12 -0.49 15.42
CA HIS A 23 -3.13 -0.24 16.47
C HIS A 23 -3.31 -1.11 17.71
N GLN A 24 -4.40 -1.87 17.80
CA GLN A 24 -4.58 -2.80 18.91
C GLN A 24 -3.48 -3.87 18.84
N PRO A 25 -2.70 -4.08 19.91
CA PRO A 25 -1.69 -5.12 19.91
C PRO A 25 -2.37 -6.47 19.63
N ALA A 26 -1.74 -7.29 18.78
CA ALA A 26 -2.16 -8.67 18.62
C ALA A 26 -2.24 -9.30 20.01
N ARG A 27 -3.38 -9.92 20.34
CA ARG A 27 -3.52 -10.61 21.63
C ARG A 27 -2.38 -11.62 21.73
N ALA A 28 -1.67 -11.62 22.85
CA ALA A 28 -0.51 -12.47 23.07
C ALA A 28 -0.85 -13.93 22.74
N GLY A 29 -0.18 -14.51 21.75
CA GLY A 29 -0.29 -15.95 21.48
C GLY A 29 -0.08 -16.40 20.03
N GLU A 30 -0.21 -15.54 19.02
CA GLU A 30 -0.11 -15.99 17.62
C GLU A 30 1.11 -15.37 16.92
N PRO A 31 2.16 -16.16 16.60
CA PRO A 31 3.26 -15.68 15.78
C PRO A 31 2.74 -15.36 14.37
N ASP A 32 2.76 -14.08 14.01
CA ASP A 32 2.36 -13.60 12.68
C ASP A 32 3.29 -14.21 11.61
N PRO A 33 2.79 -15.09 10.72
CA PRO A 33 3.63 -15.76 9.72
C PRO A 33 4.06 -14.81 8.59
N ARG A 34 3.58 -13.55 8.56
CA ARG A 34 3.82 -12.61 7.46
C ARG A 34 4.52 -11.36 7.94
N ARG A 35 5.79 -11.50 8.32
CA ARG A 35 6.73 -10.36 8.33
C ARG A 35 6.70 -9.68 6.96
N GLY A 36 5.96 -8.58 6.83
CA GLY A 36 5.97 -7.72 5.65
C GLY A 36 4.61 -7.32 5.07
N ALA A 37 3.50 -7.95 5.50
CA ALA A 37 2.16 -7.58 5.00
C ALA A 37 1.39 -6.77 6.06
N PRO A 38 0.61 -5.75 5.66
CA PRO A 38 -0.30 -5.08 6.58
C PRO A 38 -1.28 -6.10 7.16
N GLY A 39 -1.47 -6.06 8.49
CA GLY A 39 -2.45 -6.89 9.16
C GLY A 39 -3.87 -6.64 8.63
N PRO A 40 -4.81 -7.58 8.84
CA PRO A 40 -6.16 -7.51 8.27
C PRO A 40 -6.94 -6.24 8.65
N ALA A 41 -6.68 -5.66 9.82
CA ALA A 41 -7.27 -4.40 10.23
C ALA A 41 -6.73 -3.20 9.42
N MET A 42 -5.44 -3.18 9.11
CA MET A 42 -4.82 -2.14 8.28
C MET A 42 -5.29 -2.24 6.83
N THR A 43 -5.42 -3.44 6.28
CA THR A 43 -5.99 -3.66 4.94
C THR A 43 -7.43 -3.15 4.85
N ARG A 44 -8.26 -3.38 5.88
CA ARG A 44 -9.63 -2.84 5.93
C ARG A 44 -9.64 -1.31 6.00
N LEU A 45 -8.75 -0.71 6.80
CA LEU A 45 -8.62 0.74 6.89
C LEU A 45 -8.22 1.35 5.54
N ALA A 46 -7.17 0.82 4.90
CA ALA A 46 -6.72 1.28 3.59
C ALA A 46 -7.82 1.21 2.53
N ARG A 47 -8.56 0.09 2.49
CA ARG A 47 -9.73 -0.08 1.61
C ARG A 47 -10.83 0.93 1.89
N HIS A 48 -11.16 1.17 3.15
CA HIS A 48 -12.18 2.15 3.50
C HIS A 48 -11.80 3.55 3.01
N VAL A 49 -10.55 3.98 3.25
CA VAL A 49 -10.05 5.27 2.77
C VAL A 49 -10.08 5.33 1.24
N ALA A 50 -9.60 4.27 0.57
CA ALA A 50 -9.58 4.20 -0.89
C ALA A 50 -10.97 4.34 -1.53
N THR A 51 -12.01 3.81 -0.87
CA THR A 51 -13.38 3.82 -1.40
C THR A 51 -14.19 5.05 -0.97
N ARG A 52 -13.98 5.57 0.25
CA ARG A 52 -14.82 6.63 0.83
C ARG A 52 -14.16 8.00 0.83
N HIS A 53 -12.85 8.05 0.66
CA HIS A 53 -12.03 9.25 0.83
C HIS A 53 -10.94 9.34 -0.26
N LEU A 54 -11.32 9.04 -1.51
CA LEU A 54 -10.42 9.00 -2.66
C LEU A 54 -9.74 10.35 -2.90
N ASP A 55 -10.44 11.44 -2.61
CA ASP A 55 -10.00 12.83 -2.71
C ASP A 55 -8.87 13.19 -1.74
N LEU A 56 -8.72 12.42 -0.65
CA LEU A 56 -7.66 12.62 0.34
C LEU A 56 -6.39 11.87 0.03
N LEU A 57 -6.44 10.92 -0.91
CA LEU A 57 -5.29 10.07 -1.18
C LEU A 57 -4.15 10.88 -1.81
N PRO A 58 -2.90 10.69 -1.35
CA PRO A 58 -1.74 11.32 -1.99
C PRO A 58 -1.64 10.87 -3.44
N GLY A 59 -0.88 11.56 -4.28
CA GLY A 59 -0.51 11.04 -5.60
C GLY A 59 0.30 9.74 -5.52
N TRP A 60 0.76 9.25 -6.67
CA TRP A 60 1.74 8.16 -6.71
C TRP A 60 3.02 8.58 -5.98
N VAL A 61 3.55 7.72 -5.11
CA VAL A 61 4.71 8.04 -4.29
C VAL A 61 5.99 7.68 -5.03
N ALA A 62 6.80 8.68 -5.34
CA ALA A 62 8.09 8.48 -6.01
C ALA A 62 9.03 7.61 -5.14
N GLY A 63 9.71 6.66 -5.78
CA GLY A 63 10.60 5.72 -5.10
C GLY A 63 9.88 4.51 -4.48
N CYS A 64 8.57 4.41 -4.60
CA CYS A 64 7.83 3.19 -4.27
C CYS A 64 7.62 2.35 -5.54
N ALA A 65 8.37 1.24 -5.64
CA ALA A 65 8.28 0.31 -6.77
C ALA A 65 6.83 -0.16 -7.05
N ARG A 66 6.04 -0.36 -6.00
CA ARG A 66 4.65 -0.80 -6.14
C ARG A 66 3.74 0.29 -6.69
N CYS A 67 3.94 1.56 -6.31
CA CYS A 67 3.26 2.69 -6.93
C CYS A 67 3.61 2.78 -8.43
N ASP A 68 4.89 2.60 -8.77
CA ASP A 68 5.36 2.67 -10.16
C ASP A 68 4.70 1.58 -11.01
N GLU A 69 4.73 0.33 -10.55
CA GLU A 69 4.07 -0.82 -11.18
C GLU A 69 2.58 -0.57 -11.43
N LEU A 70 1.85 -0.12 -10.41
CA LEU A 70 0.40 0.09 -10.50
C LEU A 70 0.05 1.26 -11.42
N SER A 71 0.84 2.35 -11.36
CA SER A 71 0.65 3.49 -12.25
C SER A 71 0.85 3.11 -13.72
N GLU A 72 1.86 2.29 -14.00
CA GLU A 72 2.16 1.80 -15.33
C GLU A 72 1.09 0.82 -15.82
N ALA A 73 0.68 -0.12 -14.98
CA ALA A 73 -0.41 -1.04 -15.31
C ALA A 73 -1.73 -0.31 -15.61
N MET A 74 -2.03 0.80 -14.91
CA MET A 74 -3.19 1.64 -15.26
C MET A 74 -3.02 2.33 -16.62
N ARG A 75 -1.83 2.86 -16.94
CA ARG A 75 -1.56 3.48 -18.25
C ARG A 75 -1.74 2.47 -19.38
N GLN A 76 -1.24 1.25 -19.20
CA GLN A 76 -1.38 0.16 -20.17
C GLN A 76 -2.85 -0.27 -20.35
N ALA A 77 -3.59 -0.43 -19.24
CA ALA A 77 -5.01 -0.76 -19.30
C ALA A 77 -5.81 0.32 -20.05
N ALA A 78 -5.53 1.61 -19.78
CA ALA A 78 -6.16 2.73 -20.48
C ALA A 78 -5.82 2.73 -21.98
N ALA A 79 -4.56 2.51 -22.35
CA ALA A 79 -4.13 2.40 -23.74
C ALA A 79 -4.79 1.22 -24.48
N ALA A 80 -5.09 0.14 -23.76
CA ALA A 80 -5.80 -1.03 -24.28
C ALA A 80 -7.34 -0.86 -24.28
N GLY A 81 -7.88 0.29 -23.84
CA GLY A 81 -9.32 0.52 -23.75
C GLY A 81 -10.03 -0.30 -22.66
N LEU A 82 -9.28 -0.82 -21.68
CA LEU A 82 -9.82 -1.63 -20.59
C LEU A 82 -10.23 -0.77 -19.40
N LEU A 83 -11.33 -1.14 -18.75
CA LEU A 83 -11.76 -0.58 -17.47
C LEU A 83 -10.82 -1.11 -16.37
N GLY A 84 -9.70 -0.44 -16.14
CA GLY A 84 -8.69 -0.78 -15.12
C GLY A 84 -9.17 -0.65 -13.66
N ALA A 85 -10.45 -0.89 -13.38
CA ALA A 85 -11.10 -0.65 -12.08
C ALA A 85 -10.44 -1.43 -10.94
N GLY A 86 -10.02 -2.68 -11.18
CA GLY A 86 -9.28 -3.47 -10.19
C GLY A 86 -7.92 -2.86 -9.86
N ILE A 87 -7.17 -2.44 -10.88
CA ILE A 87 -5.85 -1.81 -10.72
C ILE A 87 -6.01 -0.45 -10.02
N ALA A 88 -7.05 0.33 -10.38
CA ALA A 88 -7.35 1.60 -9.74
C ALA A 88 -7.67 1.44 -8.25
N GLN A 89 -8.48 0.44 -7.88
CA GLN A 89 -8.81 0.14 -6.48
C GLN A 89 -7.57 -0.31 -5.70
N VAL A 90 -6.74 -1.20 -6.27
CA VAL A 90 -5.48 -1.63 -5.63
C VAL A 90 -4.49 -0.47 -5.48
N GLY A 91 -4.40 0.40 -6.49
CA GLY A 91 -3.61 1.63 -6.45
C GLY A 91 -4.06 2.59 -5.37
N ALA A 92 -5.36 2.80 -5.23
CA ALA A 92 -5.94 3.63 -4.18
C ALA A 92 -5.68 3.04 -2.78
N GLU A 93 -5.84 1.73 -2.59
CA GLU A 93 -5.53 1.05 -1.33
C GLU A 93 -4.05 1.20 -0.95
N HIS A 94 -3.16 1.00 -1.92
CA HIS A 94 -1.72 1.12 -1.70
C HIS A 94 -1.30 2.56 -1.38
N ARG A 95 -1.85 3.56 -2.10
CA ARG A 95 -1.65 4.99 -1.78
C ARG A 95 -2.18 5.36 -0.40
N ALA A 96 -3.28 4.74 0.05
CA ALA A 96 -3.79 4.95 1.40
C ALA A 96 -2.81 4.47 2.47
N LEU A 97 -2.08 3.36 2.24
CA LEU A 97 -1.08 2.84 3.19
C LEU A 97 0.05 3.85 3.43
N HIS A 98 0.51 4.56 2.40
CA HIS A 98 1.50 5.63 2.54
C HIS A 98 1.03 6.77 3.45
N MET A 99 -0.24 7.16 3.37
CA MET A 99 -0.83 8.17 4.27
C MET A 99 -0.95 7.66 5.71
N LEU A 100 -1.17 6.36 5.90
CA LEU A 100 -1.39 5.74 7.21
C LEU A 100 -0.09 5.40 7.95
N GLY A 101 1.08 5.72 7.36
CA GLY A 101 2.39 5.45 7.97
C GLY A 101 2.76 3.96 7.97
N ALA A 102 2.12 3.14 7.15
CA ALA A 102 2.52 1.76 6.93
C ALA A 102 3.58 1.73 5.81
N PRO A 103 4.87 1.49 6.11
CA PRO A 103 5.83 1.22 5.05
C PRO A 103 5.47 -0.11 4.38
N ASP A 104 5.46 -0.07 3.05
CA ASP A 104 5.28 -1.25 2.21
C ASP A 104 6.50 -2.16 2.40
N THR A 105 6.38 -3.16 3.27
CA THR A 105 7.49 -4.06 3.65
C THR A 105 7.60 -5.28 2.72
N ALA A 106 7.06 -5.16 1.49
CA ALA A 106 7.14 -6.17 0.44
C ALA A 106 8.19 -5.88 -0.66
N ALA A 107 8.85 -4.71 -0.65
CA ALA A 107 9.90 -4.38 -1.63
C ALA A 107 11.28 -5.02 -1.31
N ALA A 108 11.43 -5.72 -0.18
CA ALA A 108 12.72 -6.27 0.26
C ALA A 108 13.05 -7.69 -0.25
N ARG A 109 12.31 -8.25 -1.22
CA ARG A 109 12.54 -9.62 -1.72
C ARG A 109 12.57 -9.76 -3.25
N LEU A 110 13.13 -8.76 -3.94
CA LEU A 110 13.64 -8.94 -5.31
C LEU A 110 15.12 -8.57 -5.41
N THR A 111 15.90 -8.94 -4.40
CA THR A 111 17.33 -9.24 -4.63
C THR A 111 17.38 -10.67 -5.15
N VAL A 112 17.35 -10.81 -6.46
CA VAL A 112 17.86 -12.02 -7.12
C VAL A 112 19.33 -12.17 -6.67
N PRO A 113 19.76 -13.30 -6.10
CA PRO A 113 21.18 -13.59 -6.02
C PRO A 113 21.67 -13.90 -7.44
N GLY A 114 21.94 -12.83 -8.19
CA GLY A 114 22.65 -12.90 -9.46
C GLY A 114 24.11 -13.21 -9.15
N THR A 115 24.49 -14.46 -9.40
CA THR A 115 25.86 -14.95 -9.46
C THR A 115 26.77 -13.99 -10.25
N PRO A 116 28.00 -13.77 -9.75
CA PRO A 116 29.13 -13.87 -10.66
C PRO A 116 30.25 -14.69 -10.01
N GLY A 117 30.61 -15.77 -10.68
CA GLY A 117 31.89 -16.42 -10.48
C GLY A 117 32.32 -17.05 -11.79
N PRO A 118 32.80 -16.27 -12.78
CA PRO A 118 33.58 -16.88 -13.83
C PRO A 118 34.85 -17.39 -13.18
N GLY A 119 35.13 -18.68 -13.37
CA GLY A 119 36.42 -19.23 -13.02
C GLY A 119 37.53 -18.40 -13.65
N ASN A 120 38.61 -18.23 -12.90
CA ASN A 120 39.91 -18.08 -13.52
C ASN A 120 40.94 -18.80 -12.66
N SER A 121 41.49 -19.81 -13.32
CA SER A 121 42.74 -20.53 -13.10
C SER A 121 43.75 -19.82 -12.20
N GLN A 122 44.30 -20.55 -11.22
CA GLN A 122 45.69 -21.02 -11.24
C GLN A 122 45.78 -22.36 -10.49
#